data_AF-A0A920QF72-F1
#
_entry.id   AF-A0A920QF72-F1
#
_cell.length_a   1.000
_cell.length_b   1.000
_cell.length_c   1.000
_cell.angle_alpha   90.00
_cell.angle_beta   90.00
_cell.angle_gamma   90.00
#
_symmetry.space_group_name_H-M   'P 1'
#
loop_
_entity.id
_entity.type
_entity.pdbx_description
1 polymer ?
#
loop_
_entity_poly.entity_id
_entity_poly.type
_entity_poly.pdbx_seq_one_letter_code
_entity_poly.pdbx_strand_id
1 'polypeptide(L)' 'MTTVKNPIRAARAVMEKSPHVLFTNQGADKFASDNGLEIVDPKYFFTERRWKQIQKWLKQQEARLSPGHRQAGSAR' A
#
# COMPACT_ATOMS: atom_id res chain seq x y z
N MET A 1 -3.45 4.65 6.29
CA MET A 1 -4.06 3.37 6.70
C MET A 1 -3.10 2.23 6.49
N THR A 2 -2.48 1.77 7.55
CA THR A 2 -1.50 0.67 7.52
C THR A 2 -1.72 -0.38 8.60
N THR A 3 -2.62 -0.11 9.56
CA THR A 3 -2.77 -0.93 10.76
C THR A 3 -4.15 -1.59 10.88
N VAL A 4 -5.15 -1.16 10.10
CA VAL A 4 -6.49 -1.79 10.12
C VAL A 4 -6.43 -3.17 9.46
N LYS A 5 -6.68 -4.25 10.22
CA LYS A 5 -6.59 -5.63 9.73
C LYS A 5 -7.47 -5.91 8.50
N ASN A 6 -8.67 -5.34 8.48
CA ASN A 6 -9.67 -5.54 7.43
C ASN A 6 -10.12 -4.19 6.84
N PRO A 7 -9.40 -3.66 5.83
CA PRO A 7 -9.71 -2.39 5.16
C PRO A 7 -11.18 -2.24 4.71
N ILE A 8 -11.79 -3.32 4.21
CA ILE A 8 -13.17 -3.30 3.72
C ILE A 8 -14.19 -3.03 4.83
N ARG A 9 -13.90 -3.46 6.07
CA ARG A 9 -14.77 -3.19 7.22
C ARG A 9 -14.68 -1.72 7.63
N ALA A 10 -13.53 -1.09 7.49
CA ALA A 10 -13.39 0.35 7.68
C ALA A 10 -14.18 1.14 6.63
N ALA A 11 -14.10 0.77 5.35
CA ALA A 11 -14.90 1.40 4.31
C ALA A 11 -16.42 1.29 4.57
N ARG A 12 -16.89 0.12 5.03
CA ARG A 12 -18.29 -0.04 5.44
C ARG A 12 -18.65 0.84 6.65
N ALA A 13 -17.79 0.91 7.66
CA ALA A 13 -18.01 1.79 8.80
C ALA A 13 -18.08 3.27 8.39
N VAL A 14 -17.31 3.70 7.39
CA VAL A 14 -17.41 5.07 6.85
C VAL A 14 -18.80 5.32 6.26
N MET A 15 -19.32 4.38 5.48
CA MET A 15 -20.65 4.47 4.86
C MET A 15 -21.79 4.45 5.90
N GLU A 16 -21.66 3.68 6.97
CA GLU A 16 -22.75 3.45 7.95
C GLU A 16 -22.69 4.40 9.15
N LYS A 17 -21.52 4.90 9.54
CA LYS A 17 -21.29 5.56 10.83
C LYS A 17 -20.66 6.96 10.70
N SER A 18 -20.67 7.53 9.51
CA SER A 18 -20.11 8.86 9.26
C SER A 18 -20.87 9.57 8.13
N PRO A 19 -20.97 10.91 8.16
CA PRO A 19 -21.50 11.70 7.04
C PRO A 19 -20.50 11.89 5.90
N HIS A 20 -19.22 11.52 6.10
CA HIS A 20 -18.15 11.65 5.13
C HIS A 20 -18.02 10.42 4.23
N VAL A 21 -17.54 10.63 3.00
CA VAL A 21 -17.36 9.58 1.97
C VAL A 21 -15.99 8.90 2.06
N LEU A 22 -14.94 9.63 2.48
CA LEU A 22 -13.57 9.14 2.42
C LEU A 22 -12.75 9.63 3.61
N PHE A 23 -12.03 8.71 4.24
CA PHE A 23 -10.93 9.01 5.15
C PHE A 23 -9.63 8.45 4.57
N THR A 24 -8.52 9.14 4.81
CA THR A 24 -7.20 8.73 4.33
C THR A 24 -6.14 8.82 5.43
N ASN A 25 -4.98 8.21 5.17
CA ASN A 25 -3.81 8.25 6.04
C ASN A 25 -4.15 7.88 7.49
N GLN A 26 -3.65 8.65 8.45
CA GLN A 26 -3.86 8.42 9.89
C GLN A 26 -5.31 8.65 10.32
N GLY A 27 -6.05 9.51 9.61
CA GLY A 27 -7.47 9.75 9.88
C GLY A 27 -8.32 8.50 9.67
N ALA A 28 -7.98 7.69 8.66
CA ALA A 28 -8.65 6.40 8.42
C ALA A 28 -8.34 5.37 9.53
N ASP A 29 -7.07 5.29 9.97
CA ASP A 29 -6.68 4.38 11.05
C ASP A 29 -7.37 4.77 12.38
N LYS A 30 -7.40 6.07 12.69
CA LYS A 30 -8.09 6.61 13.88
C LYS A 30 -9.59 6.33 13.82
N PHE A 31 -10.26 6.63 12.71
CA PHE A 31 -11.68 6.36 12.54
C PHE A 31 -12.01 4.88 12.72
N ALA A 32 -11.19 3.98 12.17
CA ALA A 32 -11.38 2.55 12.33
C ALA A 32 -11.22 2.11 13.80
N SER A 33 -10.22 2.62 14.50
CA SER A 33 -10.00 2.37 15.93
C SER A 33 -11.16 2.87 16.79
N ASP A 34 -11.62 4.10 16.55
CA ASP A 34 -12.75 4.73 17.27
C ASP A 34 -14.05 3.93 17.06
N ASN A 35 -14.17 3.21 15.94
CA ASN A 35 -15.31 2.34 15.63
C ASN A 35 -15.12 0.87 16.06
N GLY A 36 -14.08 0.57 16.85
CA GLY A 36 -13.83 -0.76 17.42
C GLY A 36 -13.33 -1.80 16.41
N LEU A 37 -12.74 -1.37 15.30
CA LEU A 37 -12.12 -2.30 14.34
C LEU A 37 -10.74 -2.76 14.84
N GLU A 38 -10.40 -4.00 14.53
CA GLU A 38 -9.13 -4.61 14.95
C GLU A 38 -7.94 -3.90 14.30
N ILE A 39 -7.07 -3.35 15.16
CA ILE A 39 -5.81 -2.71 14.80
C ILE A 39 -4.68 -3.71 15.05
N VAL A 40 -3.84 -3.91 14.04
CA VAL A 40 -2.70 -4.82 14.05
C VAL A 40 -1.42 -4.06 13.74
N ASP A 41 -0.28 -4.61 14.17
CA ASP A 41 1.03 -4.11 13.74
C ASP A 41 1.15 -4.28 12.21
N PRO A 42 1.72 -3.31 11.46
CA PRO A 42 1.89 -3.42 10.02
C PRO A 42 2.61 -4.69 9.54
N LYS A 43 3.45 -5.31 10.39
CA LYS A 43 4.09 -6.61 10.13
C LYS A 43 3.09 -7.73 9.89
N TYR A 44 1.84 -7.61 10.34
CA TYR A 44 0.77 -8.55 10.03
C TYR A 44 0.58 -8.77 8.52
N PHE A 45 0.77 -7.73 7.71
CA PHE A 45 0.61 -7.82 6.25
C PHE A 45 1.87 -8.29 5.52
N PHE A 46 2.98 -8.49 6.23
CA PHE A 46 4.22 -8.92 5.63
C PHE A 46 4.13 -10.39 5.17
N THR A 47 4.59 -10.65 3.94
CA THR A 47 4.82 -12.02 3.47
C THR A 47 6.14 -12.08 2.71
N GLU A 48 6.93 -13.13 2.96
CA GLU A 48 8.23 -13.32 2.31
C GLU A 48 8.08 -13.39 0.78
N ARG A 49 6.99 -14.01 0.29
CA ARG A 49 6.68 -14.09 -1.14
C ARG A 49 6.54 -12.71 -1.79
N ARG A 50 5.75 -11.79 -1.20
CA ARG A 50 5.58 -10.42 -1.73
C ARG A 50 6.89 -9.64 -1.63
N TRP A 51 7.64 -9.82 -0.56
CA TRP A 51 8.95 -9.20 -0.38
C TRP A 51 9.92 -9.60 -1.50
N LYS A 52 10.07 -10.91 -1.77
CA LYS A 52 10.90 -11.43 -2.87
C LYS A 52 10.48 -10.88 -4.23
N GLN A 53 9.17 -10.71 -4.48
CA GLN A 53 8.67 -10.10 -5.72
C GLN A 53 9.14 -8.65 -5.87
N ILE A 54 9.04 -7.84 -4.81
CA ILE A 54 9.50 -6.44 -4.82
C ILE A 54 11.01 -6.37 -5.06
N GLN A 55 11.80 -7.21 -4.38
CA GLN A 55 13.25 -7.26 -4.54
C GLN A 55 13.68 -7.62 -5.97
N LYS A 56 13.00 -8.58 -6.60
CA LYS A 56 13.23 -8.94 -8.00
C LYS A 56 12.92 -7.76 -8.95
N TRP A 57 11.80 -7.08 -8.72
CA TRP A 57 11.42 -5.92 -9.53
C TRP A 57 12.41 -4.76 -9.40
N LEU A 58 12.87 -4.45 -8.18
CA LEU A 58 13.88 -3.40 -7.95
C LEU A 58 15.19 -3.69 -8.69
N LYS A 59 15.69 -4.93 -8.63
CA LYS A 59 16.89 -5.35 -9.38
C LYS A 59 16.73 -5.18 -10.89
N GLN A 60 15.55 -5.47 -11.43
CA GLN A 60 15.25 -5.27 -12.85
C GLN A 60 15.21 -3.78 -13.22
N GLN A 61 14.66 -2.92 -12.36
CA GLN A 61 14.67 -1.47 -12.59
C GLN A 61 16.08 -0.89 -12.55
N GLU A 62 16.91 -1.31 -11.59
CA GLU A 62 18.30 -0.87 -11.46
C GLU A 62 19.15 -1.29 -12.67
N ALA A 63 18.97 -2.53 -13.16
CA ALA A 63 19.63 -2.99 -14.39
C ALA A 63 19.20 -2.17 -15.62
N ARG A 64 17.93 -1.77 -15.71
CA ARG A 64 17.41 -0.91 -16.78
C ARG A 64 17.94 0.52 -16.72
N LEU A 65 18.17 1.04 -15.51
CA LEU A 65 18.64 2.41 -15.28
C LEU A 65 20.17 2.53 -15.35
N SER A 66 20.90 1.40 -15.34
CA SER A 66 22.36 1.40 -15.44
C SER A 66 22.86 1.95 -16.80
N PRO A 67 23.94 2.75 -16.81
CA PRO A 67 24.35 3.55 -17.98
C PRO A 67 24.67 2.77 -19.28
N GLY A 68 24.85 1.45 -19.21
CA GLY A 68 25.11 0.59 -20.37
C GLY A 68 23.90 0.31 -21.27
N HIS A 69 22.68 0.66 -20.85
CA HIS A 69 21.44 0.49 -21.63
C HIS A 69 20.91 1.83 -22.18
N ARG A 70 21.79 2.78 -22.54
CA ARG A 70 21.44 3.97 -23.34
C ARG A 70 22.02 3.88 -24.75
N GLN A 71 21.57 2.90 -25.54
CA GLN A 71 21.62 2.89 -27.01
C GLN A 71 20.31 2.20 -27.47
N ALA A 72 19.49 2.69 -28.39
CA ALA A 72 19.54 3.87 -29.23
C ALA A 72 18.09 4.34 -29.49
N GLY A 73 17.76 5.56 -29.08
CA GLY A 73 16.66 6.32 -29.69
C GLY A 73 17.19 6.98 -30.96
N SER A 74 17.49 6.17 -31.99
CA SER A 74 17.87 6.65 -33.32
C SER A 74 16.61 7.00 -34.09
N ALA A 75 16.47 8.30 -34.37
CA ALA A 75 15.88 8.90 -35.56
C ALA A 75 14.84 8.06 -36.34
N ARG A 76 13.58 8.50 -36.26
CA ARG A 76 12.71 8.83 -37.41
C ARG A 76 11.47 9.58 -36.91
#